data_AF-A0A6B3C1C7-F1
#
_entry.id   AF-A0A6B3C1C7-F1
#
_cell.length_a   1.000
_cell.length_b   1.000
_cell.length_c   1.000
_cell.angle_alpha   90.00
_cell.angle_beta   90.00
_cell.angle_gamma   90.00
#
_symmetry.space_group_name_H-M   'P 1'
#
loop_
_entity.id
_entity.type
_entity.pdbx_description
1 polymer ?
#
loop_
_entity_poly.entity_id
_entity_poly.type
_entity_poly.pdbx_seq_one_letter_code
_entity_poly.pdbx_strand_id
1 'polypeptide(L)'
;MTERIETPEVRLVVTVDLTGRYDSADEVTEDLRQQTQRNVDCHTAIVCLGEDAVRRSLLLPHAIAGAFFLSAKLIEVHIPAGSRFASHLGQEVAREARVMVRDHEAQLLSIRTPD
;
A
#
# COMPACT_ATOMS: atom_id res chain seq x y z
N MET A 1 19.92 -40.50 -4.74
CA MET A 1 19.50 -39.40 -3.84
C MET A 1 19.47 -38.14 -4.69
N THR A 2 18.29 -37.60 -4.96
CA THR A 2 18.16 -36.37 -5.76
C THR A 2 18.00 -35.23 -4.76
N GLU A 3 19.06 -34.46 -4.58
CA GLU A 3 19.03 -33.23 -3.79
C GLU A 3 18.06 -32.26 -4.48
N ARG A 4 16.94 -31.95 -3.83
CA ARG A 4 16.08 -30.85 -4.28
C ARG A 4 16.82 -29.57 -3.95
N ILE A 5 17.39 -28.93 -4.97
CA ILE A 5 17.84 -27.55 -4.86
C ILE A 5 16.56 -26.72 -4.69
N GLU A 6 16.29 -26.26 -3.47
CA GLU A 6 15.21 -25.32 -3.21
C GLU A 6 15.58 -24.00 -3.88
N THR A 7 14.87 -23.66 -4.95
CA THR A 7 15.04 -22.36 -5.59
C THR A 7 14.66 -21.27 -4.58
N PRO A 8 15.53 -20.29 -4.29
CA PRO A 8 15.20 -19.22 -3.38
C PRO A 8 14.02 -18.40 -3.92
N GLU A 9 13.04 -18.15 -3.07
CA GLU A 9 11.90 -17.30 -3.40
C GLU A 9 12.36 -15.84 -3.48
N VAL A 10 12.48 -15.31 -4.69
CA VAL A 10 12.82 -13.90 -4.90
C VAL A 10 11.54 -13.07 -4.81
N ARG A 11 11.48 -12.16 -3.83
CA ARG A 11 10.36 -11.25 -3.61
C ARG A 11 10.78 -9.82 -3.91
N LEU A 12 9.98 -9.12 -4.71
CA LEU A 12 10.18 -7.70 -4.96
C LEU A 12 9.60 -6.89 -3.79
N VAL A 13 10.43 -6.09 -3.15
CA VAL A 13 10.04 -5.18 -2.07
C VAL A 13 10.09 -3.75 -2.61
N VAL A 14 8.98 -3.05 -2.52
CA VAL A 14 8.88 -1.62 -2.82
C VAL A 14 8.84 -0.88 -1.49
N THR A 15 9.70 0.12 -1.33
CA THR A 15 9.68 1.00 -0.18
C THR A 15 9.27 2.39 -0.61
N VAL A 16 8.25 2.93 0.04
CA VAL A 16 7.78 4.31 -0.10
C VAL A 16 8.06 5.03 1.20
N ASP A 17 8.72 6.18 1.13
CA ASP A 17 9.09 6.97 2.29
C ASP A 17 8.36 8.31 2.27
N LEU A 18 7.39 8.46 3.16
CA LEU A 18 6.62 9.69 3.40
C LEU A 18 7.01 10.31 4.75
N THR A 19 8.29 10.25 5.12
CA THR A 19 8.83 10.91 6.33
C THR A 19 9.18 12.40 6.14
N GLY A 20 8.84 12.96 4.98
CA GLY A 20 9.06 14.37 4.66
C GLY A 20 8.20 15.35 5.46
N ARG A 21 8.50 16.64 5.29
CA ARG A 21 7.67 17.73 5.80
C ARG A 21 6.58 18.05 4.78
N TYR A 22 5.34 18.09 5.26
CA TYR A 22 4.17 18.36 4.42
C TYR A 22 3.36 19.51 5.00
N ASP A 23 2.98 20.44 4.13
CA ASP A 23 2.13 21.59 4.49
C ASP A 23 0.65 21.29 4.20
N SER A 24 0.35 20.36 3.30
CA SER A 24 -1.02 19.98 2.91
C SER A 24 -1.21 18.47 2.67
N ALA A 25 -2.47 18.02 2.65
CA ALA A 25 -2.83 16.65 2.31
C ALA A 25 -2.50 16.29 0.85
N ASP A 26 -2.62 17.27 -0.06
CA ASP A 26 -2.38 17.09 -1.49
C ASP A 26 -0.91 16.78 -1.75
N GLU A 27 0.02 17.42 -1.03
CA GLU A 27 1.46 17.13 -1.11
C GLU A 27 1.78 15.69 -0.70
N VAL A 28 1.17 15.19 0.38
CA VAL A 28 1.36 13.80 0.83
C VAL A 28 0.88 12.82 -0.25
N THR A 29 -0.28 13.09 -0.84
CA THR A 29 -0.90 12.22 -1.85
C THR A 29 -0.10 12.23 -3.16
N GLU A 30 0.37 13.41 -3.56
CA GLU A 30 1.19 13.58 -4.76
C GLU A 30 2.57 12.92 -4.60
N ASP A 31 3.21 13.06 -3.44
CA ASP A 31 4.49 12.41 -3.17
C ASP A 31 4.34 10.87 -3.16
N LEU A 32 3.29 10.35 -2.51
CA LEU A 32 2.92 8.93 -2.59
C LEU A 32 2.75 8.49 -4.04
N ARG A 33 2.02 9.25 -4.85
CA ARG A 33 1.79 8.96 -6.27
C ARG A 33 3.10 8.94 -7.06
N GLN A 34 3.98 9.92 -6.85
CA GLN A 34 5.26 10.02 -7.56
C GLN A 34 6.19 8.85 -7.23
N GLN A 35 6.29 8.47 -5.96
CA GLN A 35 7.14 7.36 -5.52
C GLN A 35 6.60 5.99 -5.97
N THR A 36 5.30 5.86 -6.19
CA THR A 36 4.66 4.60 -6.61
C THR A 36 4.55 4.44 -8.12
N GLN A 37 4.69 5.51 -8.90
CA GLN A 37 4.46 5.51 -10.36
C GLN A 37 5.30 4.49 -11.14
N ARG A 38 6.44 4.06 -10.59
CA ARG A 38 7.36 3.08 -11.23
C ARG A 38 7.32 1.68 -10.62
N ASN A 39 6.54 1.49 -9.56
CA ASN A 39 6.60 0.33 -8.67
C ASN A 39 5.29 -0.47 -8.72
N VAL A 40 4.78 -0.68 -9.94
CA VAL A 40 3.40 -1.15 -10.20
C VAL A 40 3.22 -2.66 -10.07
N ASP A 41 4.28 -3.43 -9.85
CA ASP A 41 4.21 -4.85 -9.55
C ASP A 41 5.21 -5.14 -8.44
N CYS A 42 4.78 -5.61 -7.27
CA CYS A 42 5.66 -5.99 -6.17
C CYS A 42 5.07 -7.12 -5.33
N HIS A 43 5.92 -7.81 -4.58
CA HIS A 43 5.43 -8.78 -3.60
C HIS A 43 4.95 -8.06 -2.33
N THR A 44 5.79 -7.15 -1.82
CA THR A 44 5.52 -6.42 -0.59
C THR A 44 5.75 -4.93 -0.81
N ALA A 45 4.77 -4.11 -0.44
CA ALA A 45 4.90 -2.66 -0.35
C ALA A 45 5.11 -2.26 1.11
N ILE A 46 6.19 -1.55 1.40
CA ILE A 46 6.53 -1.03 2.71
C ILE A 46 6.38 0.48 2.64
N VAL A 47 5.44 1.05 3.41
CA VAL A 47 5.19 2.48 3.46
C VAL A 47 5.65 3.02 4.81
N CYS A 48 6.74 3.79 4.79
CA CYS A 48 7.24 4.51 5.95
C CYS A 48 6.55 5.87 6.03
N LEU A 49 5.95 6.21 7.17
CA LEU A 49 5.20 7.45 7.36
C LEU A 49 5.84 8.31 8.44
N GLY A 50 6.08 9.57 8.13
CA GLY A 50 6.38 10.59 9.13
C GLY A 50 5.13 11.06 9.85
N GLU A 51 5.33 11.66 11.03
CA GLU A 51 4.21 12.20 11.81
C GLU A 51 3.45 13.30 11.04
N ASP A 52 4.15 14.12 10.25
CA ASP A 52 3.53 15.16 9.43
C ASP A 52 2.59 14.58 8.37
N ALA A 53 3.01 13.53 7.64
CA ALA A 53 2.14 12.87 6.66
C ALA A 53 0.83 12.37 7.29
N VAL A 54 0.93 11.75 8.47
CA VAL A 54 -0.22 11.23 9.24
C VAL A 54 -1.14 12.37 9.70
N ARG A 55 -0.57 13.47 10.20
CA ARG A 55 -1.36 14.63 10.67
C ARG A 55 -2.04 15.37 9.53
N ARG A 56 -1.43 15.40 8.33
CA ARG A 56 -1.88 16.20 7.19
C ARG A 56 -2.93 15.51 6.33
N SER A 57 -2.99 14.18 6.30
CA SER A 57 -3.91 13.46 5.42
C SER A 57 -4.74 12.39 6.14
N LEU A 58 -6.04 12.66 6.30
CA LEU A 58 -7.02 11.69 6.81
C LEU A 58 -7.37 10.59 5.80
N LEU A 59 -7.15 10.86 4.49
CA LEU A 59 -7.42 9.92 3.40
C LEU A 59 -6.22 9.03 3.07
N LEU A 60 -5.13 9.15 3.84
CA LEU A 60 -3.91 8.40 3.64
C LEU A 60 -4.12 6.87 3.59
N PRO A 61 -4.98 6.24 4.42
CA PRO A 61 -5.24 4.81 4.31
C PRO A 61 -5.80 4.40 2.95
N HIS A 62 -6.75 5.19 2.45
CA HIS A 62 -7.40 4.98 1.15
C HIS A 62 -6.41 5.19 0.00
N ALA A 63 -5.59 6.24 0.08
CA ALA A 63 -4.58 6.53 -0.94
C ALA A 63 -3.51 5.43 -1.03
N ILE A 64 -3.02 4.94 0.12
CA ILE A 64 -2.05 3.83 0.18
C ILE A 64 -2.69 2.55 -0.39
N ALA A 65 -3.90 2.20 0.04
CA ALA A 65 -4.60 1.03 -0.47
C ALA A 65 -4.80 1.14 -1.99
N GLY A 66 -5.28 2.27 -2.48
CA GLY A 66 -5.52 2.53 -3.91
C GLY A 66 -4.25 2.40 -4.76
N ALA A 67 -3.09 2.80 -4.23
CA ALA A 67 -1.82 2.67 -4.95
C ALA A 67 -1.34 1.21 -5.08
N PHE A 68 -1.72 0.32 -4.14
CA PHE A 68 -1.10 -0.99 -4.00
C PHE A 68 -2.02 -2.22 -4.07
N PHE A 69 -3.34 -2.06 -3.99
CA PHE A 69 -4.26 -3.21 -3.83
C PHE A 69 -4.24 -4.21 -5.00
N LEU A 70 -3.82 -3.79 -6.21
CA LEU A 70 -3.64 -4.67 -7.37
C LEU A 70 -2.21 -5.15 -7.54
N SER A 71 -1.24 -4.42 -7.00
CA SER A 71 0.18 -4.59 -7.33
C SER A 71 0.99 -5.24 -6.23
N ALA A 72 0.48 -5.30 -4.99
CA ALA A 72 1.19 -5.87 -3.84
C ALA A 72 0.41 -7.05 -3.23
N LYS A 73 1.11 -8.11 -2.82
CA LYS A 73 0.51 -9.19 -2.01
C LYS A 73 0.39 -8.81 -0.54
N LEU A 74 1.30 -7.96 -0.06
CA LEU A 74 1.36 -7.50 1.32
C LEU A 74 1.65 -6.00 1.34
N ILE A 75 0.92 -5.27 2.16
CA ILE A 75 1.16 -3.85 2.44
C ILE A 75 1.51 -3.72 3.91
N GLU A 76 2.70 -3.23 4.20
CA GLU A 76 3.17 -2.92 5.54
C GLU A 76 3.27 -1.41 5.72
N VAL A 77 2.78 -0.92 6.85
CA VAL A 77 2.85 0.50 7.19
C VAL A 77 3.69 0.67 8.45
N HIS A 78 4.74 1.46 8.35
CA HIS A 78 5.71 1.72 9.40
C HIS A 78 5.68 3.20 9.78
N ILE A 79 5.60 3.49 11.07
CA ILE A 79 5.62 4.88 11.58
C ILE A 79 6.75 4.99 12.61
N PRO A 80 7.91 5.58 12.25
CA PRO A 80 9.02 5.75 13.18
C PRO A 80 8.57 6.61 14.37
N ALA A 81 8.96 6.21 15.58
CA ALA A 81 8.60 6.83 16.87
C ALA A 81 7.22 6.51 17.49
N GLY A 82 6.45 5.57 16.94
CA GLY A 82 5.30 5.00 17.67
C GLY A 82 4.19 6.03 17.92
N SER A 83 3.62 6.55 16.84
CA SER A 83 2.37 7.29 16.92
C SER A 83 1.25 6.40 17.47
N ARG A 84 0.39 6.93 18.37
CA ARG A 84 -0.84 6.22 18.82
C ARG A 84 -1.75 5.83 17.64
N PHE A 85 -1.56 6.47 16.49
CA PHE A 85 -2.31 6.21 15.27
C PHE A 85 -1.71 5.08 14.41
N ALA A 86 -0.50 4.59 14.71
CA ALA A 86 0.22 3.65 13.85
C ALA A 86 -0.46 2.30 13.70
N SER A 87 -0.92 1.69 14.80
CA SER A 87 -1.64 0.42 14.75
C SER A 87 -3.00 0.55 14.08
N HIS A 88 -3.67 1.69 14.26
CA HIS A 88 -4.94 1.97 13.61
C HIS A 88 -4.76 2.14 12.10
N LEU A 89 -3.78 2.93 11.66
CA LEU A 89 -3.58 3.24 10.24
C LEU A 89 -3.30 1.99 9.40
N GLY A 90 -2.45 1.08 9.89
CA GLY A 90 -2.19 -0.19 9.19
C GLY A 90 -3.44 -1.07 9.06
N GLN A 91 -4.30 -1.10 10.09
CA GLN A 91 -5.58 -1.81 10.03
C GLN A 91 -6.57 -1.16 9.04
N GLU A 92 -6.62 0.18 9.01
CA GLU A 92 -7.42 0.94 8.06
C GLU A 92 -6.97 0.66 6.62
N VAL A 93 -5.66 0.71 6.33
CA VAL A 93 -5.10 0.37 5.02
C VAL A 93 -5.49 -1.06 4.61
N ALA A 94 -5.33 -2.03 5.51
CA ALA A 94 -5.70 -3.42 5.24
C ALA A 94 -7.22 -3.60 5.05
N ARG A 95 -8.06 -2.78 5.68
CA ARG A 95 -9.51 -2.78 5.44
C ARG A 95 -9.82 -2.21 4.06
N GLU A 96 -9.30 -1.02 3.73
CA GLU A 96 -9.52 -0.36 2.43
C GLU A 96 -9.06 -1.25 1.28
N ALA A 97 -7.87 -1.86 1.39
CA ALA A 97 -7.36 -2.77 0.36
C ALA A 97 -8.28 -3.98 0.13
N ARG A 98 -8.83 -4.58 1.20
CA ARG A 98 -9.80 -5.67 1.08
C ARG A 98 -11.10 -5.24 0.40
N VAL A 99 -11.59 -4.04 0.72
CA VAL A 99 -12.78 -3.47 0.06
C VAL A 99 -12.51 -3.28 -1.43
N MET A 100 -11.39 -2.66 -1.79
CA MET A 100 -11.03 -2.41 -3.19
C MET A 100 -10.82 -3.70 -3.99
N VAL A 101 -10.18 -4.73 -3.41
CA VAL A 101 -10.06 -6.05 -4.05
C VAL A 101 -11.43 -6.66 -4.33
N ARG A 102 -12.34 -6.63 -3.35
CA ARG A 102 -13.70 -7.14 -3.52
C ARG A 102 -14.47 -6.38 -4.59
N ASP A 103 -14.39 -5.05 -4.59
CA ASP A 103 -15.06 -4.21 -5.58
C ASP A 103 -14.52 -4.48 -6.99
N HIS A 104 -13.21 -4.67 -7.12
CA HIS A 104 -12.58 -5.04 -8.38
C HIS A 104 -13.03 -6.43 -8.88
N GLU A 105 -13.09 -7.43 -8.00
CA GLU A 105 -13.61 -8.75 -8.34
C GLU A 105 -15.07 -8.69 -8.82
N ALA A 106 -15.91 -7.90 -8.15
CA ALA A 106 -17.30 -7.70 -8.54
C ALA A 106 -17.42 -7.06 -9.93
N GLN A 107 -16.59 -6.05 -10.23
CA GLN A 107 -16.54 -5.43 -11.56
C GLN A 107 -16.08 -6.41 -12.65
N LEU A 108 -15.08 -7.26 -12.37
CA LEU A 108 -14.64 -8.27 -13.32
C LEU A 108 -15.73 -9.31 -13.61
N LEU A 109 -16.52 -9.69 -12.60
CA LEU A 109 -17.64 -10.62 -12.75
C LEU A 109 -18.79 -10.01 -13.55
N SER A 110 -19.11 -8.73 -13.35
CA SER A 110 -20.15 -8.04 -14.12
C SER A 110 -19.77 -7.85 -15.60
N ILE A 111 -18.48 -7.74 -15.91
CA ILE A 111 -18.00 -7.67 -17.31
C ILE A 111 -18.05 -9.04 -17.99
N ARG A 112 -17.74 -10.13 -17.25
CA ARG A 112 -17.71 -11.51 -17.80
C ARG A 112 -19.09 -12.11 -18.00
N THR A 113 -20.09 -11.57 -17.32
CA THR A 113 -21.50 -11.94 -17.43
C THR A 113 -22.27 -10.69 -17.80
N PRO A 114 -22.15 -10.20 -19.06
CA PRO A 114 -23.04 -9.16 -19.52
C PRO A 114 -24.44 -9.76 -19.59
N ASP A 115 -25.42 -9.09 -18.95
CA ASP A 115 -26.84 -9.42 -19.10
C ASP A 115 -27.26 -9.50 -20.58
#